data_AF-A0AAD5YMA6-F1
#
_entry.id   AF-A0AAD5YMA6-F1
#
_cell.length_a   1.000
_cell.length_b   1.000
_cell.length_c   1.000
_cell.angle_alpha   90.00
_cell.angle_beta   90.00
_cell.angle_gamma   90.00
#
_symmetry.space_group_name_H-M   'P 1'
#
loop_
_entity.id
_entity.type
_entity.pdbx_description
1 polymer ?
#
loop_
_entity_poly.entity_id
_entity_poly.type
_entity_poly.pdbx_seq_one_letter_code
_entity_poly.pdbx_strand_id
1 'polypeptide(L)'
;MQTSCSVQSVIVAKKGALDLSCGSIAQGTAEDALTESSSNHRLWDLRAHNMDLQKFFQILGRTAIADRDQLLSQQEKLCQEITEFSTAGRIWEETSHHQAAVQRLNAQELQIQSLYEILNGLGWKDMIDSLEYLRRETLIFGLRAGAQDSRDAATLKRAEVRAVRFLEQVKIRRRRGNYVEQYTERLRIMKEAVLSFRRDFGPSIFPLFPRYHEFATLPEFEQIITAPLSQIVTLDTFTRFAPMMPRYLEDWKQETLRSLEVLLRYTIESDLPENVQVIDLAIGQFVQCGTCDLILDLRRAPHHDCFDMGRDFSGRTDFELAVKGSTNSRRHNHFRPLAEFLRDLLIQCGLDYRQVTVQEMDQLAILFCCRRCKLDYWKHEAREVMNWRAVVRIHRFNQPD
;
A
#
# COMPACT_ATOMS: atom_id res chain seq x y z
N MET A 1 -1.77 33.49 -8.20
CA MET A 1 -0.56 33.75 -7.39
C MET A 1 -1.01 33.91 -5.95
N GLN A 2 -0.57 33.05 -5.03
CA GLN A 2 -0.68 33.30 -3.59
C GLN A 2 0.69 33.85 -3.12
N THR A 3 0.68 34.88 -2.28
CA THR A 3 1.91 35.52 -1.80
C THR A 3 2.13 35.19 -0.34
N SER A 4 3.34 34.72 -0.03
CA SER A 4 3.69 34.33 1.33
C SER A 4 3.62 35.51 2.31
N CYS A 5 3.35 35.23 3.58
CA CYS A 5 3.11 36.14 4.69
C CYS A 5 3.89 35.68 5.93
N SER A 6 4.82 36.49 6.43
CA SER A 6 5.55 36.23 7.67
C SER A 6 4.88 36.89 8.88
N VAL A 7 5.27 36.53 10.10
CA VAL A 7 4.72 37.10 11.36
C VAL A 7 4.82 38.64 11.38
N GLN A 8 5.92 39.19 10.87
CA GLN A 8 6.18 40.64 10.70
C GLN A 8 5.19 41.36 9.75
N SER A 9 4.36 40.61 9.02
CA SER A 9 3.30 41.15 8.15
C SER A 9 1.93 41.22 8.82
N VAL A 10 1.75 40.72 10.05
CA VAL A 10 0.57 41.00 10.87
C VAL A 10 0.74 42.38 11.54
N ILE A 11 -0.31 43.21 11.52
CA ILE A 11 -0.41 44.38 12.40
C ILE A 11 -1.36 44.04 13.54
N VAL A 12 -0.95 44.31 14.78
CA VAL A 12 -1.89 44.52 15.89
C VAL A 12 -2.64 45.82 15.62
N ALA A 13 -3.72 45.71 14.86
CA ALA A 13 -4.38 46.83 14.22
C ALA A 13 -5.33 47.53 15.20
N LYS A 14 -4.77 48.41 16.04
CA LYS A 14 -5.51 49.56 16.61
C LYS A 14 -5.85 50.58 15.49
N LYS A 15 -6.64 50.11 14.50
CA LYS A 15 -7.41 50.85 13.50
C LYS A 15 -6.63 51.81 12.56
N GLY A 16 -5.73 51.31 11.69
CA GLY A 16 -5.18 52.11 10.56
C GLY A 16 -4.16 51.48 9.56
N ALA A 17 -4.59 51.27 8.30
CA ALA A 17 -3.93 51.51 6.98
C ALA A 17 -2.69 50.72 6.38
N LEU A 18 -2.56 50.81 5.02
CA LEU A 18 -1.41 50.74 4.06
C LEU A 18 -0.69 49.43 3.56
N ASP A 19 -0.33 49.41 2.25
CA ASP A 19 -0.54 48.34 1.21
C ASP A 19 0.64 48.03 0.19
N LEU A 20 0.66 46.86 -0.55
CA LEU A 20 1.23 46.51 -1.93
C LEU A 20 1.78 45.03 -2.17
N SER A 21 2.18 44.56 -3.41
CA SER A 21 2.19 43.10 -3.90
C SER A 21 3.10 42.61 -5.13
N CYS A 22 3.43 41.27 -5.32
CA CYS A 22 3.82 40.50 -6.61
C CYS A 22 4.23 38.94 -6.51
N GLY A 23 4.44 38.10 -7.61
CA GLY A 23 4.87 36.61 -7.69
C GLY A 23 5.06 36.00 -9.16
N SER A 24 5.27 34.69 -9.62
CA SER A 24 5.75 33.29 -9.18
C SER A 24 5.60 32.09 -10.26
N ILE A 25 6.52 31.10 -10.61
CA ILE A 25 6.32 29.89 -11.56
C ILE A 25 7.49 28.76 -11.74
N ALA A 26 7.27 27.44 -12.13
CA ALA A 26 8.26 26.36 -12.68
C ALA A 26 7.74 24.85 -13.01
N GLN A 27 8.44 23.92 -13.78
CA GLN A 27 8.14 22.42 -14.04
C GLN A 27 9.21 21.48 -14.84
N GLY A 28 9.12 20.08 -14.92
CA GLY A 28 9.91 19.09 -15.81
C GLY A 28 9.74 17.48 -15.70
N THR A 29 10.21 16.56 -16.64
CA THR A 29 9.88 15.04 -16.80
C THR A 29 10.79 14.03 -17.68
N ALA A 30 10.64 12.63 -17.67
CA ALA A 30 10.64 11.57 -18.81
C ALA A 30 11.47 10.17 -18.92
N GLU A 31 10.88 9.09 -19.59
CA GLU A 31 11.27 7.89 -20.51
C GLU A 31 11.80 6.38 -20.22
N ASP A 32 12.02 5.45 -21.25
CA ASP A 32 11.80 3.90 -21.32
C ASP A 32 12.71 2.92 -22.25
N ALA A 33 12.64 1.52 -22.27
CA ALA A 33 13.37 0.48 -23.16
C ALA A 33 12.95 -1.09 -23.26
N LEU A 34 13.46 -1.95 -24.23
CA LEU A 34 13.11 -3.43 -24.57
C LEU A 34 14.20 -4.39 -25.28
N THR A 35 14.00 -5.74 -25.56
CA THR A 35 14.90 -6.68 -26.40
C THR A 35 14.39 -8.16 -26.81
N GLU A 36 15.13 -8.97 -27.65
CA GLU A 36 14.71 -10.24 -28.40
C GLU A 36 15.86 -11.31 -28.77
N SER A 37 15.61 -12.61 -29.16
CA SER A 37 16.60 -13.55 -29.85
C SER A 37 16.14 -14.94 -30.45
N SER A 38 16.82 -15.49 -31.52
CA SER A 38 17.27 -16.92 -31.78
C SER A 38 17.30 -17.40 -33.28
N SER A 39 18.35 -18.13 -33.79
CA SER A 39 18.43 -18.54 -35.23
C SER A 39 19.46 -19.60 -35.77
N ASN A 40 20.27 -20.30 -34.98
CA ASN A 40 21.59 -20.83 -35.46
C ASN A 40 21.68 -22.11 -36.36
N HIS A 41 20.68 -22.99 -36.50
CA HIS A 41 20.92 -24.35 -37.04
C HIS A 41 21.15 -24.48 -38.56
N ARG A 42 20.71 -23.53 -39.40
CA ARG A 42 20.57 -23.70 -40.87
C ARG A 42 21.88 -23.69 -41.70
N LEU A 43 23.06 -23.55 -41.09
CA LEU A 43 24.29 -23.21 -41.81
C LEU A 43 25.16 -24.39 -42.29
N TRP A 44 24.88 -25.62 -41.85
CA TRP A 44 25.75 -26.78 -42.13
C TRP A 44 25.40 -27.50 -43.44
N ASP A 45 24.13 -27.77 -43.70
CA ASP A 45 23.68 -28.57 -44.87
C ASP A 45 24.09 -27.95 -46.22
N LEU A 46 24.07 -26.62 -46.28
CA LEU A 46 24.47 -25.83 -47.47
C LEU A 46 25.91 -26.07 -47.90
N ARG A 47 26.81 -26.53 -47.02
CA ARG A 47 28.21 -26.80 -47.38
C ARG A 47 28.41 -28.16 -48.06
N ALA A 48 27.66 -29.18 -47.63
CA ALA A 48 27.78 -30.52 -48.20
C ALA A 48 27.32 -30.54 -49.67
N HIS A 49 26.08 -30.07 -49.93
CA HIS A 49 25.50 -30.05 -51.27
C HIS A 49 26.33 -29.26 -52.29
N ASN A 50 27.01 -28.19 -51.87
CA ASN A 50 27.89 -27.41 -52.76
C ASN A 50 29.09 -28.23 -53.28
N MET A 51 29.65 -29.16 -52.51
CA MET A 51 30.76 -29.99 -52.97
C MET A 51 30.34 -31.00 -54.03
N ASP A 52 29.16 -31.59 -53.90
CA ASP A 52 28.69 -32.61 -54.84
C ASP A 52 28.16 -32.00 -56.15
N LEU A 53 27.56 -30.80 -56.09
CA LEU A 53 27.27 -30.00 -57.30
C LEU A 53 28.56 -29.67 -58.09
N GLN A 54 29.65 -29.30 -57.41
CA GLN A 54 30.94 -29.05 -58.09
C GLN A 54 31.49 -30.30 -58.78
N LYS A 55 31.39 -31.48 -58.15
CA LYS A 55 31.77 -32.76 -58.79
C LYS A 55 30.89 -33.05 -60.00
N PHE A 56 29.58 -32.87 -59.89
CA PHE A 56 28.63 -33.09 -60.98
C PHE A 56 28.96 -32.21 -62.20
N PHE A 57 29.18 -30.91 -62.01
CA PHE A 57 29.56 -30.03 -63.12
C PHE A 57 30.90 -30.39 -63.77
N GLN A 58 31.88 -30.88 -62.99
CA GLN A 58 33.14 -31.39 -63.55
C GLN A 58 32.97 -32.67 -64.38
N ILE A 59 32.04 -33.55 -64.00
CA ILE A 59 31.69 -34.75 -64.77
C ILE A 59 30.94 -34.34 -66.05
N LEU A 60 29.86 -33.55 -65.92
CA LEU A 60 29.05 -33.07 -67.04
C LEU A 60 29.87 -32.32 -68.10
N GLY A 61 30.87 -31.54 -67.68
CA GLY A 61 31.80 -30.85 -68.58
C GLY A 61 32.72 -31.78 -69.38
N ARG A 62 32.96 -33.01 -68.89
CA ARG A 62 33.76 -34.06 -69.56
C ARG A 62 32.93 -35.04 -70.37
N THR A 63 31.64 -35.19 -70.06
CA THR A 63 30.70 -36.07 -70.78
C THR A 63 30.45 -35.57 -72.21
N ALA A 64 30.49 -36.50 -73.18
CA ALA A 64 30.24 -36.21 -74.59
C ALA A 64 28.78 -35.81 -74.82
N ILE A 65 28.52 -34.97 -75.83
CA ILE A 65 27.23 -34.27 -75.97
C ILE A 65 26.04 -35.25 -76.07
N ALA A 66 26.19 -36.37 -76.79
CA ALA A 66 25.14 -37.38 -76.95
C ALA A 66 24.72 -38.07 -75.64
N ASP A 67 25.62 -38.14 -74.65
CA ASP A 67 25.38 -38.84 -73.38
C ASP A 67 24.88 -37.89 -72.27
N ARG A 68 24.85 -36.57 -72.53
CA ARG A 68 24.51 -35.56 -71.52
C ARG A 68 23.06 -35.64 -71.07
N ASP A 69 22.14 -35.88 -71.98
CA ASP A 69 20.71 -35.95 -71.65
C ASP A 69 20.41 -37.16 -70.75
N GLN A 70 21.11 -38.29 -70.97
CA GLN A 70 21.06 -39.46 -70.10
C GLN A 70 21.63 -39.16 -68.70
N LEU A 71 22.78 -38.47 -68.63
CA LEU A 71 23.40 -38.07 -67.36
C LEU A 71 22.55 -37.05 -66.59
N LEU A 72 21.91 -36.11 -67.28
CA LEU A 72 20.99 -35.14 -66.69
C LEU A 72 19.74 -35.83 -66.14
N SER A 73 19.13 -36.75 -66.89
CA SER A 73 17.98 -37.54 -66.42
C SER A 73 18.33 -38.43 -65.22
N GLN A 74 19.53 -39.02 -65.19
CA GLN A 74 20.03 -39.75 -64.02
C GLN A 74 20.21 -38.84 -62.79
N GLN A 75 20.75 -37.63 -62.99
CA GLN A 75 20.93 -36.67 -61.90
C GLN A 75 19.60 -36.08 -61.40
N GLU A 76 18.64 -35.84 -62.29
CA GLU A 76 17.28 -35.40 -61.94
C GLU A 76 16.59 -36.46 -61.07
N LYS A 77 16.63 -37.73 -61.48
CA LYS A 77 16.12 -38.87 -60.71
C LYS A 77 16.79 -39.00 -59.34
N LEU A 78 18.11 -38.84 -59.27
CA LEU A 78 18.85 -38.84 -58.00
C LEU A 78 18.46 -37.66 -57.09
N CYS A 79 18.27 -36.46 -57.66
CA CYS A 79 17.79 -35.30 -56.91
C CYS A 79 16.36 -35.50 -56.40
N GLN A 80 15.48 -36.15 -57.18
CA GLN A 80 14.15 -36.55 -56.73
C GLN A 80 14.22 -37.55 -55.58
N GLU A 81 14.99 -38.64 -55.71
CA GLU A 81 15.17 -39.65 -54.66
C GLU A 81 15.73 -39.03 -53.35
N ILE A 82 16.69 -38.11 -53.44
CA ILE A 82 17.20 -37.35 -52.28
C ILE A 82 16.12 -36.45 -51.67
N THR A 83 15.29 -35.81 -52.48
CA THR A 83 14.22 -34.91 -52.02
C THR A 83 13.09 -35.69 -51.33
N GLU A 84 12.70 -36.84 -51.89
CA GLU A 84 11.72 -37.76 -51.30
C GLU A 84 12.25 -38.33 -49.98
N PHE A 85 13.49 -38.81 -49.95
CA PHE A 85 14.14 -39.31 -48.73
C PHE A 85 14.28 -38.23 -47.64
N SER A 86 14.70 -37.02 -48.01
CA SER A 86 14.79 -35.89 -47.07
C SER A 86 13.41 -35.48 -46.53
N THR A 87 12.38 -35.47 -47.38
CA THR A 87 11.01 -35.16 -46.97
C THR A 87 10.47 -36.23 -46.02
N ALA A 88 10.68 -37.51 -46.33
CA ALA A 88 10.31 -38.62 -45.47
C ALA A 88 11.07 -38.58 -44.13
N GLY A 89 12.36 -38.24 -44.14
CA GLY A 89 13.19 -38.06 -42.94
C GLY A 89 12.65 -36.95 -42.03
N ARG A 90 12.31 -35.78 -42.58
CA ARG A 90 11.72 -34.68 -41.82
C ARG A 90 10.35 -35.04 -41.25
N ILE A 91 9.49 -35.68 -42.04
CA ILE A 91 8.17 -36.15 -41.57
C ILE A 91 8.33 -37.18 -40.44
N TRP A 92 9.31 -38.09 -40.55
CA TRP A 92 9.63 -39.04 -39.50
C TRP A 92 10.16 -38.37 -38.23
N GLU A 93 11.03 -37.36 -38.35
CA GLU A 93 11.56 -36.57 -37.22
C GLU A 93 10.45 -35.78 -36.51
N GLU A 94 9.65 -35.00 -37.26
CA GLU A 94 8.48 -34.26 -36.76
C GLU A 94 7.49 -35.21 -36.05
N THR A 95 7.18 -36.35 -36.67
CA THR A 95 6.29 -37.38 -36.10
C THR A 95 6.88 -38.01 -34.84
N SER A 96 8.18 -38.32 -34.83
CA SER A 96 8.87 -38.92 -33.68
C SER A 96 8.95 -37.94 -32.51
N HIS A 97 9.22 -36.66 -32.76
CA HIS A 97 9.18 -35.62 -31.74
C HIS A 97 7.76 -35.40 -31.20
N HIS A 98 6.73 -35.43 -32.06
CA HIS A 98 5.34 -35.33 -31.63
C HIS A 98 4.93 -36.54 -30.76
N GLN A 99 5.23 -37.77 -31.21
CA GLN A 99 4.98 -38.99 -30.43
C GLN A 99 5.72 -38.97 -29.08
N ALA A 100 7.00 -38.55 -29.07
CA ALA A 100 7.76 -38.41 -27.82
C ALA A 100 7.23 -37.28 -26.92
N ALA A 101 6.61 -36.23 -27.46
CA ALA A 101 5.91 -35.22 -26.66
C ALA A 101 4.63 -35.78 -26.03
N VAL A 102 3.78 -36.45 -26.82
CA VAL A 102 2.54 -37.10 -26.34
C VAL A 102 2.85 -38.17 -25.29
N GLN A 103 3.85 -39.03 -25.52
CA GLN A 103 4.27 -40.04 -24.54
C GLN A 103 4.74 -39.42 -23.22
N ARG A 104 5.46 -38.29 -23.27
CA ARG A 104 5.87 -37.55 -22.06
C ARG A 104 4.68 -36.92 -21.33
N LEU A 105 3.71 -36.35 -22.05
CA LEU A 105 2.49 -35.80 -21.45
C LEU A 105 1.65 -36.89 -20.77
N ASN A 106 1.39 -38.00 -21.46
CA ASN A 106 0.63 -39.13 -20.90
C ASN A 106 1.35 -39.75 -19.68
N ALA A 107 2.69 -39.81 -19.69
CA ALA A 107 3.47 -40.28 -18.55
C ALA A 107 3.38 -39.32 -17.34
N GLN A 108 3.41 -38.01 -17.58
CA GLN A 108 3.21 -37.00 -16.54
C GLN A 108 1.78 -37.05 -15.96
N GLU A 109 0.76 -37.21 -16.80
CA GLU A 109 -0.64 -37.33 -16.36
C GLU A 109 -0.84 -38.54 -15.44
N LEU A 110 -0.31 -39.71 -15.82
CA LEU A 110 -0.33 -40.91 -14.98
C LEU A 110 0.43 -40.73 -13.66
N GLN A 111 1.57 -40.02 -13.64
CA GLN A 111 2.29 -39.67 -12.41
C GLN A 111 1.48 -38.71 -11.52
N ILE A 112 0.82 -37.70 -12.10
CA ILE A 112 -0.03 -36.73 -11.39
C ILE A 112 -1.23 -37.45 -10.77
N GLN A 113 -1.89 -38.34 -11.52
CA GLN A 113 -3.01 -39.15 -11.03
C GLN A 113 -2.58 -40.09 -9.89
N SER A 114 -1.47 -40.81 -10.06
CA SER A 114 -0.92 -41.70 -9.02
C SER A 114 -0.62 -40.94 -7.73
N LEU A 115 -0.08 -39.72 -7.84
CA LEU A 115 0.21 -38.88 -6.68
C LEU A 115 -1.06 -38.24 -6.09
N TYR A 116 -2.05 -37.90 -6.90
CA TYR A 116 -3.36 -37.45 -6.41
C TYR A 116 -4.05 -38.54 -5.58
N GLU A 117 -3.97 -39.80 -6.01
CA GLU A 117 -4.48 -40.95 -5.26
C GLU A 117 -3.75 -41.16 -3.94
N ILE A 118 -2.42 -41.03 -3.90
CA ILE A 118 -1.62 -41.04 -2.66
C ILE A 118 -2.05 -39.90 -1.72
N LEU A 119 -2.18 -38.67 -2.23
CA LEU A 119 -2.56 -37.50 -1.43
C LEU A 119 -4.01 -37.59 -0.91
N ASN A 120 -4.91 -38.17 -1.71
CA ASN A 120 -6.27 -38.52 -1.31
C ASN A 120 -6.26 -39.54 -0.16
N GLY A 121 -5.47 -40.62 -0.28
CA GLY A 121 -5.27 -41.61 0.80
C GLY A 121 -4.62 -41.02 2.07
N LEU A 122 -3.84 -39.95 1.95
CA LEU A 122 -3.29 -39.15 3.05
C LEU A 122 -4.27 -38.06 3.58
N GLY A 123 -5.53 -38.05 3.13
CA GLY A 123 -6.57 -37.14 3.63
C GLY A 123 -6.49 -35.69 3.12
N TRP A 124 -5.77 -35.43 2.02
CA TRP A 124 -5.63 -34.07 1.46
C TRP A 124 -6.70 -33.69 0.43
N LYS A 125 -7.60 -34.59 0.06
CA LYS A 125 -8.60 -34.40 -1.01
C LYS A 125 -9.33 -33.05 -0.91
N ASP A 126 -9.99 -32.78 0.22
CA ASP A 126 -10.79 -31.55 0.41
C ASP A 126 -9.95 -30.27 0.26
N MET A 127 -8.65 -30.32 0.55
CA MET A 127 -7.74 -29.19 0.32
C MET A 127 -7.44 -29.01 -1.17
N ILE A 128 -7.20 -30.12 -1.90
CA ILE A 128 -6.89 -30.10 -3.34
C ILE A 128 -8.14 -29.73 -4.17
N ASP A 129 -9.33 -30.17 -3.75
CA ASP A 129 -10.61 -29.80 -4.36
C ASP A 129 -11.06 -28.38 -4.03
N SER A 130 -10.54 -27.78 -2.96
CA SER A 130 -10.71 -26.35 -2.67
C SER A 130 -9.58 -25.44 -3.18
N LEU A 131 -8.65 -25.96 -3.99
CA LEU A 131 -7.67 -25.13 -4.71
C LEU A 131 -8.31 -24.45 -5.92
N GLU A 132 -8.22 -23.12 -5.98
CA GLU A 132 -8.39 -22.33 -7.20
C GLU A 132 -7.57 -22.94 -8.37
N TYR A 133 -8.10 -22.89 -9.59
CA TYR A 133 -7.50 -23.46 -10.80
C TYR A 133 -6.00 -23.14 -10.95
N LEU A 134 -5.61 -21.87 -10.78
CA LEU A 134 -4.21 -21.43 -10.88
C LEU A 134 -3.30 -22.04 -9.79
N ARG A 135 -3.84 -22.35 -8.61
CA ARG A 135 -3.09 -23.03 -7.52
C ARG A 135 -3.02 -24.54 -7.74
N ARG A 136 -4.04 -25.14 -8.38
CA ARG A 136 -4.00 -26.53 -8.86
C ARG A 136 -2.93 -26.69 -9.94
N GLU A 137 -2.86 -25.78 -10.92
CA GLU A 137 -1.74 -25.74 -11.87
C GLU A 137 -0.40 -25.47 -11.16
N THR A 138 -0.32 -24.55 -10.18
CA THR A 138 0.95 -24.32 -9.44
C THR A 138 1.47 -25.59 -8.74
N LEU A 139 0.56 -26.37 -8.12
CA LEU A 139 0.90 -27.68 -7.58
C LEU A 139 1.40 -28.62 -8.68
N ILE A 140 0.70 -28.71 -9.80
CA ILE A 140 1.08 -29.57 -10.94
C ILE A 140 2.44 -29.16 -11.53
N PHE A 141 2.74 -27.87 -11.69
CA PHE A 141 4.06 -27.39 -12.16
C PHE A 141 5.18 -27.74 -11.19
N GLY A 142 4.97 -27.57 -9.88
CA GLY A 142 5.93 -27.98 -8.84
C GLY A 142 6.17 -29.50 -8.78
N LEU A 143 5.29 -30.29 -9.40
CA LEU A 143 5.41 -31.74 -9.55
C LEU A 143 6.08 -32.12 -10.88
N ARG A 144 5.62 -31.56 -12.01
CA ARG A 144 6.22 -31.70 -13.36
C ARG A 144 7.74 -31.45 -13.31
N ALA A 145 8.17 -30.38 -12.64
CA ALA A 145 9.57 -29.96 -12.52
C ALA A 145 10.50 -30.92 -11.74
N GLY A 146 9.96 -32.01 -11.17
CA GLY A 146 10.75 -32.99 -10.41
C GLY A 146 10.36 -34.44 -10.70
N ALA A 147 9.85 -34.71 -11.91
CA ALA A 147 9.31 -36.00 -12.34
C ALA A 147 9.83 -36.50 -13.72
N GLN A 148 10.73 -35.75 -14.37
CA GLN A 148 11.09 -35.96 -15.79
C GLN A 148 11.74 -37.33 -16.10
N ASP A 149 12.54 -37.89 -15.19
CA ASP A 149 13.49 -38.97 -15.54
C ASP A 149 13.26 -40.34 -14.85
N SER A 150 12.22 -40.52 -14.02
CA SER A 150 11.99 -41.83 -13.38
C SER A 150 10.56 -42.13 -12.94
N ARG A 151 10.19 -43.41 -13.09
CA ARG A 151 9.01 -44.05 -12.48
C ARG A 151 9.36 -44.77 -11.16
N ASP A 152 10.56 -44.60 -10.61
CA ASP A 152 10.95 -45.25 -9.36
C ASP A 152 10.09 -44.78 -8.17
N ALA A 153 9.86 -45.70 -7.22
CA ALA A 153 9.12 -45.41 -6.00
C ALA A 153 9.79 -44.27 -5.19
N ALA A 154 11.11 -44.09 -5.34
CA ALA A 154 11.83 -43.00 -4.70
C ALA A 154 11.49 -41.61 -5.28
N THR A 155 11.28 -41.45 -6.60
CA THR A 155 10.82 -40.17 -7.19
C THR A 155 9.39 -39.88 -6.80
N LEU A 156 8.51 -40.89 -6.81
CA LEU A 156 7.13 -40.73 -6.36
C LEU A 156 7.08 -40.31 -4.87
N LYS A 157 7.90 -40.92 -4.00
CA LYS A 157 8.02 -40.53 -2.58
C LYS A 157 8.65 -39.14 -2.39
N ARG A 158 9.63 -38.75 -3.21
CA ARG A 158 10.17 -37.37 -3.23
C ARG A 158 9.09 -36.36 -3.66
N ALA A 159 8.24 -36.71 -4.62
CA ALA A 159 7.14 -35.87 -5.08
C ALA A 159 6.04 -35.73 -4.01
N GLU A 160 5.68 -36.82 -3.33
CA GLU A 160 4.77 -36.83 -2.17
C GLU A 160 5.22 -35.86 -1.08
N VAL A 161 6.49 -35.94 -0.63
CA VAL A 161 7.02 -35.05 0.43
C VAL A 161 7.01 -33.58 0.01
N ARG A 162 7.23 -33.27 -1.28
CA ARG A 162 7.09 -31.90 -1.82
C ARG A 162 5.64 -31.45 -1.83
N ALA A 163 4.71 -32.30 -2.27
CA ALA A 163 3.28 -32.00 -2.33
C ALA A 163 2.67 -31.75 -0.95
N VAL A 164 2.96 -32.61 0.03
CA VAL A 164 2.51 -32.45 1.42
C VAL A 164 2.99 -31.12 1.99
N ARG A 165 4.29 -30.80 1.85
CA ARG A 165 4.85 -29.50 2.30
C ARG A 165 4.18 -28.29 1.64
N PHE A 166 3.86 -28.38 0.34
CA PHE A 166 3.12 -27.33 -0.36
C PHE A 166 1.69 -27.19 0.18
N LEU A 167 0.98 -28.31 0.38
CA LEU A 167 -0.40 -28.33 0.88
C LEU A 167 -0.48 -27.87 2.35
N GLU A 168 0.54 -28.11 3.16
CA GLU A 168 0.72 -27.52 4.48
C GLU A 168 0.86 -25.99 4.41
N GLN A 169 1.71 -25.47 3.52
CA GLN A 169 1.83 -24.03 3.30
C GLN A 169 0.51 -23.40 2.80
N VAL A 170 -0.22 -24.07 1.90
CA VAL A 170 -1.57 -23.66 1.48
C VAL A 170 -2.53 -23.65 2.68
N LYS A 171 -2.54 -24.70 3.50
CA LYS A 171 -3.40 -24.84 4.69
C LYS A 171 -3.10 -23.75 5.74
N ILE A 172 -1.84 -23.36 5.92
CA ILE A 172 -1.42 -22.24 6.76
C ILE A 172 -1.88 -20.90 6.15
N ARG A 173 -1.64 -20.66 4.85
CA ARG A 173 -2.08 -19.44 4.15
C ARG A 173 -3.60 -19.28 4.16
N ARG A 174 -4.35 -20.37 3.97
CA ARG A 174 -5.81 -20.39 4.05
C ARG A 174 -6.31 -20.10 5.46
N ARG A 175 -5.74 -20.75 6.49
CA ARG A 175 -6.05 -20.41 7.90
C ARG A 175 -5.79 -18.93 8.22
N ARG A 176 -4.68 -18.35 7.75
CA ARG A 176 -4.40 -16.91 7.87
C ARG A 176 -5.42 -16.06 7.12
N GLY A 177 -5.80 -16.45 5.90
CA GLY A 177 -6.85 -15.80 5.09
C GLY A 177 -8.19 -15.77 5.80
N ASN A 178 -8.73 -16.93 6.17
CA ASN A 178 -9.98 -17.07 6.93
C ASN A 178 -9.97 -16.26 8.25
N TYR A 179 -8.83 -16.22 8.94
CA TYR A 179 -8.68 -15.41 10.16
C TYR A 179 -8.73 -13.91 9.84
N VAL A 180 -7.99 -13.43 8.85
CA VAL A 180 -7.99 -12.02 8.42
C VAL A 180 -9.36 -11.59 7.90
N GLU A 181 -10.07 -12.46 7.19
CA GLU A 181 -11.43 -12.23 6.68
C GLU A 181 -12.44 -12.03 7.83
N GLN A 182 -12.55 -12.99 8.76
CA GLN A 182 -13.43 -12.84 9.93
C GLN A 182 -13.02 -11.68 10.84
N TYR A 183 -11.73 -11.46 11.02
CA TYR A 183 -11.19 -10.33 11.79
C TYR A 183 -11.58 -8.98 11.17
N THR A 184 -11.54 -8.87 9.83
CA THR A 184 -11.96 -7.67 9.08
C THR A 184 -13.46 -7.41 9.24
N GLU A 185 -14.29 -8.44 9.13
CA GLU A 185 -15.74 -8.31 9.35
C GLU A 185 -16.07 -7.93 10.79
N ARG A 186 -15.36 -8.49 11.79
CA ARG A 186 -15.51 -8.07 13.19
C ARG A 186 -15.11 -6.61 13.43
N LEU A 187 -14.06 -6.12 12.78
CA LEU A 187 -13.73 -4.68 12.79
C LEU A 187 -14.81 -3.82 12.12
N ARG A 188 -15.45 -4.31 11.04
CA ARG A 188 -16.58 -3.62 10.39
C ARG A 188 -17.77 -3.48 11.36
N ILE A 189 -18.15 -4.57 12.02
CA ILE A 189 -19.23 -4.61 13.03
C ILE A 189 -18.89 -3.72 14.23
N MET A 190 -17.65 -3.75 14.73
CA MET A 190 -17.21 -2.88 15.82
C MET A 190 -17.24 -1.40 15.43
N LYS A 191 -16.81 -1.05 14.21
CA LYS A 191 -16.91 0.33 13.69
C LYS A 191 -18.36 0.80 13.63
N GLU A 192 -19.29 -0.08 13.29
CA GLU A 192 -20.74 0.17 13.32
C GLU A 192 -21.25 0.42 14.75
N ALA A 193 -20.81 -0.37 15.74
CA ALA A 193 -21.12 -0.17 17.16
C ALA A 193 -20.58 1.17 17.70
N VAL A 194 -19.32 1.49 17.40
CA VAL A 194 -18.66 2.75 17.79
C VAL A 194 -19.37 3.96 17.15
N LEU A 195 -19.88 3.82 15.94
CA LEU A 195 -20.73 4.84 15.31
C LEU A 195 -22.11 4.97 15.99
N SER A 196 -22.63 3.94 16.68
CA SER A 196 -23.79 4.11 17.57
C SER A 196 -23.41 4.86 18.83
N PHE A 197 -22.38 4.41 19.55
CA PHE A 197 -21.92 5.11 20.75
C PHE A 197 -21.63 6.59 20.50
N ARG A 198 -21.16 6.96 19.29
CA ARG A 198 -20.96 8.36 18.90
C ARG A 198 -22.25 9.16 18.64
N ARG A 199 -23.37 8.51 18.31
CA ARG A 199 -24.72 9.12 18.31
C ARG A 199 -25.24 9.26 19.74
N ASP A 200 -25.13 8.18 20.50
CA ASP A 200 -25.79 7.98 21.80
C ASP A 200 -25.12 8.79 22.93
N PHE A 201 -23.78 8.90 22.90
CA PHE A 201 -22.94 9.64 23.86
C PHE A 201 -22.18 10.81 23.19
N GLY A 202 -22.75 11.35 22.11
CA GLY A 202 -22.08 12.25 21.16
C GLY A 202 -21.83 13.70 21.65
N PRO A 203 -21.74 14.67 20.72
CA PRO A 203 -21.36 16.06 21.00
C PRO A 203 -22.25 16.83 22.00
N SER A 204 -23.40 16.29 22.39
CA SER A 204 -24.24 16.77 23.49
C SER A 204 -23.63 16.52 24.89
N ILE A 205 -22.72 15.55 25.01
CA ILE A 205 -22.05 15.17 26.26
C ILE A 205 -20.53 15.29 26.11
N PHE A 206 -19.97 14.73 25.04
CA PHE A 206 -18.52 14.75 24.78
C PHE A 206 -18.23 15.32 23.38
N PRO A 207 -17.59 16.51 23.28
CA PRO A 207 -17.20 17.08 21.99
C PRO A 207 -16.03 16.33 21.34
N LEU A 208 -15.37 15.45 22.09
CA LEU A 208 -14.28 14.57 21.66
C LEU A 208 -14.75 13.11 21.76
N PHE A 209 -14.46 12.30 20.75
CA PHE A 209 -14.94 10.90 20.70
C PHE A 209 -13.89 9.97 20.05
N PRO A 210 -13.45 8.87 20.70
CA PRO A 210 -12.37 8.03 20.20
C PRO A 210 -12.66 7.41 18.83
N ARG A 211 -11.61 7.19 18.03
CA ARG A 211 -11.70 6.43 16.77
C ARG A 211 -11.92 4.94 17.07
N TYR A 212 -12.55 4.21 16.14
CA TYR A 212 -12.85 2.79 16.33
C TYR A 212 -11.59 1.92 16.56
N HIS A 213 -10.44 2.33 16.03
CA HIS A 213 -9.15 1.65 16.28
C HIS A 213 -8.64 1.85 17.72
N GLU A 214 -9.17 2.82 18.48
CA GLU A 214 -8.84 3.05 19.89
C GLU A 214 -9.69 2.16 20.79
N PHE A 215 -10.98 2.03 20.48
CA PHE A 215 -11.82 0.98 21.06
C PHE A 215 -11.23 -0.42 20.84
N ALA A 216 -10.63 -0.70 19.67
CA ALA A 216 -9.95 -1.97 19.40
C ALA A 216 -8.78 -2.31 20.35
N THR A 217 -8.28 -1.33 21.12
CA THR A 217 -7.18 -1.50 22.09
C THR A 217 -7.65 -1.64 23.52
N LEU A 218 -8.96 -1.55 23.78
CA LEU A 218 -9.56 -1.92 25.07
C LEU A 218 -9.60 -3.45 25.18
N PRO A 219 -9.17 -4.06 26.31
CA PRO A 219 -9.10 -5.52 26.44
C PRO A 219 -10.42 -6.24 26.15
N GLU A 220 -11.56 -5.66 26.53
CA GLU A 220 -12.88 -6.26 26.33
C GLU A 220 -13.33 -6.25 24.87
N PHE A 221 -12.79 -5.33 24.06
CA PHE A 221 -13.00 -5.26 22.62
C PHE A 221 -12.00 -6.15 21.88
N GLU A 222 -10.70 -6.11 22.23
CA GLU A 222 -9.68 -7.00 21.65
C GLU A 222 -10.10 -8.47 21.78
N GLN A 223 -10.61 -8.88 22.95
CA GLN A 223 -11.12 -10.23 23.21
C GLN A 223 -12.25 -10.65 22.24
N ILE A 224 -13.14 -9.74 21.83
CA ILE A 224 -14.22 -10.05 20.88
C ILE A 224 -13.67 -10.16 19.45
N ILE A 225 -12.81 -9.23 19.03
CA ILE A 225 -12.31 -9.21 17.65
C ILE A 225 -11.40 -10.43 17.40
N THR A 226 -10.56 -10.79 18.40
CA THR A 226 -9.64 -11.93 18.36
C THR A 226 -10.26 -13.28 18.76
N ALA A 227 -11.56 -13.33 19.05
CA ALA A 227 -12.27 -14.54 19.48
C ALA A 227 -12.10 -15.75 18.52
N PRO A 228 -12.30 -17.00 18.96
CA PRO A 228 -12.25 -18.17 18.07
C PRO A 228 -13.18 -18.05 16.85
N LEU A 229 -12.82 -18.70 15.73
CA LEU A 229 -13.58 -18.63 14.46
C LEU A 229 -15.02 -19.20 14.56
N SER A 230 -15.30 -19.97 15.62
CA SER A 230 -16.62 -20.52 15.95
C SER A 230 -17.53 -19.54 16.71
N GLN A 231 -16.98 -18.43 17.22
CA GLN A 231 -17.78 -17.41 17.90
C GLN A 231 -18.36 -16.45 16.87
N ILE A 232 -19.69 -16.52 16.70
CA ILE A 232 -20.46 -15.49 15.99
C ILE A 232 -20.35 -14.20 16.79
N VAL A 233 -19.94 -13.12 16.12
CA VAL A 233 -19.86 -11.77 16.68
C VAL A 233 -20.88 -10.91 15.94
N THR A 234 -21.68 -10.17 16.69
CA THR A 234 -22.78 -9.33 16.20
C THR A 234 -22.64 -7.90 16.71
N LEU A 235 -23.45 -6.98 16.20
CA LEU A 235 -23.53 -5.61 16.72
C LEU A 235 -23.81 -5.59 18.24
N ASP A 236 -24.72 -6.46 18.69
CA ASP A 236 -25.08 -6.67 20.11
C ASP A 236 -23.88 -7.06 20.99
N THR A 237 -22.95 -7.85 20.44
CA THR A 237 -21.73 -8.29 21.14
C THR A 237 -20.85 -7.10 21.57
N PHE A 238 -20.95 -5.97 20.88
CA PHE A 238 -20.31 -4.71 21.27
C PHE A 238 -21.27 -3.77 22.03
N THR A 239 -22.53 -3.59 21.60
CA THR A 239 -23.45 -2.61 22.22
C THR A 239 -23.78 -2.92 23.68
N ARG A 240 -23.56 -4.15 24.16
CA ARG A 240 -23.57 -4.51 25.60
C ARG A 240 -22.65 -3.64 26.47
N PHE A 241 -21.62 -3.00 25.91
CA PHE A 241 -20.75 -2.07 26.65
C PHE A 241 -21.28 -0.63 26.75
N ALA A 242 -22.45 -0.31 26.19
CA ALA A 242 -23.04 1.03 26.27
C ALA A 242 -23.06 1.61 27.71
N PRO A 243 -23.39 0.85 28.78
CA PRO A 243 -23.35 1.37 30.16
C PRO A 243 -21.95 1.77 30.66
N MET A 244 -20.88 1.26 30.03
CA MET A 244 -19.48 1.55 30.39
C MET A 244 -18.91 2.73 29.58
N MET A 245 -19.55 3.12 28.46
CA MET A 245 -19.04 4.18 27.58
C MET A 245 -18.75 5.51 28.28
N PRO A 246 -19.60 6.05 29.18
CA PRO A 246 -19.31 7.33 29.84
C PRO A 246 -18.00 7.34 30.61
N ARG A 247 -17.61 6.19 31.21
CA ARG A 247 -16.31 6.03 31.86
C ARG A 247 -15.18 5.95 30.85
N TYR A 248 -15.28 5.07 29.85
CA TYR A 248 -14.22 4.90 28.85
C TYR A 248 -13.94 6.19 28.07
N LEU A 249 -14.96 7.01 27.80
CA LEU A 249 -14.82 8.31 27.15
C LEU A 249 -14.05 9.31 28.02
N GLU A 250 -14.30 9.34 29.33
CA GLU A 250 -13.56 10.20 30.26
C GLU A 250 -12.12 9.69 30.50
N ASP A 251 -11.94 8.38 30.72
CA ASP A 251 -10.62 7.75 30.89
C ASP A 251 -9.72 8.01 29.64
N TRP A 252 -10.24 7.80 28.42
CA TRP A 252 -9.54 8.12 27.16
C TRP A 252 -9.28 9.62 26.99
N LYS A 253 -10.24 10.48 27.37
CA LYS A 253 -10.10 11.94 27.30
C LYS A 253 -8.96 12.42 28.21
N GLN A 254 -8.91 11.93 29.45
CA GLN A 254 -7.84 12.29 30.38
C GLN A 254 -6.46 11.82 29.90
N GLU A 255 -6.36 10.61 29.33
CA GLU A 255 -5.11 10.11 28.74
C GLU A 255 -4.67 10.95 27.53
N THR A 256 -5.61 11.30 26.66
CA THR A 256 -5.36 12.11 25.46
C THR A 256 -4.92 13.53 25.80
N LEU A 257 -5.59 14.17 26.77
CA LEU A 257 -5.24 15.52 27.24
C LEU A 257 -3.85 15.54 27.90
N ARG A 258 -3.53 14.53 28.74
CA ARG A 258 -2.20 14.38 29.37
C ARG A 258 -1.09 14.17 28.34
N SER A 259 -1.34 13.32 27.33
CA SER A 259 -0.38 13.05 26.25
C SER A 259 -0.12 14.30 25.39
N LEU A 260 -1.16 15.12 25.14
CA LEU A 260 -1.02 16.42 24.48
C LEU A 260 -0.26 17.43 25.36
N GLU A 261 -0.50 17.45 26.68
CA GLU A 261 0.21 18.33 27.61
C GLU A 261 1.72 18.03 27.65
N VAL A 262 2.12 16.75 27.64
CA VAL A 262 3.55 16.35 27.58
C VAL A 262 4.22 16.88 26.31
N LEU A 263 3.57 16.76 25.14
CA LEU A 263 4.08 17.33 23.89
C LEU A 263 4.16 18.86 23.93
N LEU A 264 3.17 19.52 24.55
CA LEU A 264 3.17 20.98 24.69
C LEU A 264 4.27 21.48 25.62
N ARG A 265 4.46 20.85 26.80
CA ARG A 265 5.56 21.16 27.74
C ARG A 265 6.93 20.95 27.10
N TYR A 266 7.10 19.90 26.28
CA TYR A 266 8.32 19.67 25.52
C TYR A 266 8.60 20.77 24.47
N THR A 267 7.55 21.39 23.90
CA THR A 267 7.68 22.33 22.77
C THR A 267 7.68 23.81 23.16
N ILE A 268 7.04 24.19 24.27
CA ILE A 268 6.87 25.60 24.67
C ILE A 268 8.08 26.15 25.46
N GLU A 269 9.07 25.28 25.75
CA GLU A 269 10.21 25.43 26.67
C GLU A 269 9.90 25.14 28.15
N SER A 270 10.94 24.79 28.90
CA SER A 270 10.95 24.42 30.33
C SER A 270 10.49 25.51 31.31
N ASP A 271 10.17 26.68 30.78
CA ASP A 271 9.99 27.95 31.50
C ASP A 271 8.54 28.20 31.94
N LEU A 272 7.64 27.26 31.69
CA LEU A 272 6.26 27.27 32.18
C LEU A 272 6.20 26.83 33.65
N PRO A 273 5.48 27.54 34.53
CA PRO A 273 5.31 27.12 35.92
C PRO A 273 4.68 25.72 36.03
N GLU A 274 5.15 24.92 37.00
CA GLU A 274 4.68 23.54 37.23
C GLU A 274 3.17 23.48 37.50
N ASN A 275 2.63 24.50 38.17
CA ASN A 275 1.22 24.59 38.57
C ASN A 275 0.25 25.08 37.47
N VAL A 276 0.74 25.37 36.26
CA VAL A 276 -0.09 25.88 35.15
C VAL A 276 -0.44 24.75 34.19
N GLN A 277 -1.74 24.55 33.91
CA GLN A 277 -2.22 23.59 32.91
C GLN A 277 -2.01 24.15 31.49
N VAL A 278 -1.00 23.62 30.79
CA VAL A 278 -0.56 24.15 29.48
C VAL A 278 -1.65 24.04 28.40
N ILE A 279 -2.59 23.12 28.57
CA ILE A 279 -3.72 22.91 27.66
C ILE A 279 -4.79 24.02 27.73
N ASP A 280 -4.78 24.85 28.78
CA ASP A 280 -5.65 26.02 28.93
C ASP A 280 -4.96 27.34 28.57
N LEU A 281 -3.64 27.33 28.34
CA LEU A 281 -2.88 28.49 27.87
C LEU A 281 -3.10 28.77 26.38
N ALA A 282 -3.17 30.05 26.01
CA ALA A 282 -3.36 30.45 24.60
C ALA A 282 -2.21 29.99 23.69
N ILE A 283 -0.98 29.90 24.20
CA ILE A 283 0.20 29.41 23.46
C ILE A 283 0.13 27.90 23.12
N GLY A 284 -0.65 27.11 23.87
CA GLY A 284 -0.87 25.69 23.60
C GLY A 284 -2.03 25.39 22.65
N GLN A 285 -2.85 26.38 22.31
CA GLN A 285 -4.17 26.16 21.70
C GLN A 285 -4.16 25.64 20.25
N PHE A 286 -3.07 25.81 19.49
CA PHE A 286 -3.03 25.44 18.07
C PHE A 286 -1.83 24.58 17.69
N VAL A 287 -2.07 23.61 16.80
CA VAL A 287 -1.07 22.76 16.17
C VAL A 287 -1.26 22.75 14.65
N GLN A 288 -0.19 22.52 13.90
CA GLN A 288 -0.21 22.24 12.46
C GLN A 288 0.02 20.75 12.24
N CYS A 289 -0.76 20.13 11.36
CA CYS A 289 -0.51 18.75 10.95
C CYS A 289 0.61 18.69 9.91
N GLY A 290 1.74 18.04 10.21
CA GLY A 290 2.88 17.88 9.29
C GLY A 290 2.67 16.90 8.13
N THR A 291 1.41 16.61 7.77
CA THR A 291 1.02 15.72 6.65
C THR A 291 0.13 16.44 5.63
N CYS A 292 -0.58 17.51 6.02
CA CYS A 292 -1.46 18.29 5.13
C CYS A 292 -1.51 19.79 5.47
N ASP A 293 -0.66 20.23 6.39
CA ASP A 293 -0.47 21.61 6.88
C ASP A 293 -1.70 22.31 7.47
N LEU A 294 -2.81 21.57 7.64
CA LEU A 294 -4.01 22.07 8.29
C LEU A 294 -3.73 22.46 9.74
N ILE A 295 -4.08 23.70 10.06
CA ILE A 295 -4.00 24.29 11.40
C ILE A 295 -5.25 23.93 12.18
N LEU A 296 -5.06 23.32 13.34
CA LEU A 296 -6.08 22.69 14.17
C LEU A 296 -6.03 23.29 15.57
N ASP A 297 -7.19 23.54 16.16
CA ASP A 297 -7.27 23.67 17.62
C ASP A 297 -6.76 22.35 18.24
N LEU A 298 -5.85 22.44 19.23
CA LEU A 298 -5.22 21.28 19.89
C LEU A 298 -6.24 20.22 20.30
N ARG A 299 -7.35 20.64 20.91
CA ARG A 299 -8.42 19.75 21.37
C ARG A 299 -9.11 19.00 20.22
N ARG A 300 -9.06 19.52 18.98
CA ARG A 300 -9.58 18.86 17.76
C ARG A 300 -8.54 17.99 17.05
N ALA A 301 -7.25 18.14 17.35
CA ALA A 301 -6.17 17.42 16.66
C ALA A 301 -6.30 15.88 16.68
N PRO A 302 -6.69 15.21 17.79
CA PRO A 302 -6.93 13.75 17.81
C PRO A 302 -8.00 13.24 16.82
N HIS A 303 -8.86 14.15 16.31
CA HIS A 303 -9.92 13.79 15.37
C HIS A 303 -9.59 14.12 13.92
N HIS A 304 -8.45 14.73 13.63
CA HIS A 304 -8.04 15.05 12.27
C HIS A 304 -7.54 13.81 11.50
N ASP A 305 -7.95 13.63 10.24
CA ASP A 305 -7.76 12.36 9.53
C ASP A 305 -6.29 12.00 9.20
N CYS A 306 -5.39 12.98 9.10
CA CYS A 306 -3.96 12.66 8.95
C CYS A 306 -3.32 12.05 10.20
N PHE A 307 -4.03 12.00 11.34
CA PHE A 307 -3.65 11.19 12.51
C PHE A 307 -3.76 9.68 12.22
N ASP A 308 -4.64 9.29 11.29
CA ASP A 308 -4.87 7.90 10.83
C ASP A 308 -4.04 7.56 9.58
N MET A 309 -3.59 8.55 8.78
CA MET A 309 -2.79 8.33 7.57
C MET A 309 -1.35 7.84 7.82
N GLY A 310 -1.09 7.24 8.99
CA GLY A 310 0.15 6.57 9.38
C GLY A 310 0.39 5.25 8.65
N ARG A 311 0.43 5.30 7.31
CA ARG A 311 0.46 4.21 6.30
C ARG A 311 -0.92 3.66 5.96
N ASP A 312 -1.19 3.61 4.65
CA ASP A 312 -2.15 2.65 4.11
C ASP A 312 -1.61 1.22 4.35
N PHE A 313 -2.43 0.36 4.94
CA PHE A 313 -2.05 -1.01 5.33
C PHE A 313 -2.33 -2.05 4.23
N SER A 314 -2.56 -1.59 2.99
CA SER A 314 -2.80 -2.32 1.74
C SER A 314 -1.66 -3.28 1.32
N GLY A 315 -1.37 -4.27 2.17
CA GLY A 315 -0.39 -5.33 1.89
C GLY A 315 0.25 -6.00 3.12
N ARG A 316 0.00 -5.53 4.36
CA ARG A 316 0.61 -6.10 5.58
C ARG A 316 -0.44 -6.67 6.53
N THR A 317 -0.58 -8.00 6.50
CA THR A 317 -1.62 -8.75 7.25
C THR A 317 -1.23 -9.08 8.69
N ASP A 318 -0.58 -8.15 9.39
CA ASP A 318 -0.27 -8.26 10.83
C ASP A 318 -1.08 -7.19 11.59
N PHE A 319 -2.12 -7.63 12.30
CA PHE A 319 -2.94 -6.78 13.19
C PHE A 319 -2.07 -5.97 14.16
N GLU A 320 -0.97 -6.55 14.64
CA GLU A 320 -0.02 -5.86 15.50
C GLU A 320 0.64 -4.67 14.81
N LEU A 321 0.95 -4.73 13.50
CA LEU A 321 1.48 -3.56 12.78
C LEU A 321 0.42 -2.48 12.56
N ALA A 322 -0.85 -2.85 12.42
CA ALA A 322 -1.95 -1.91 12.22
C ALA A 322 -2.44 -1.23 13.52
N VAL A 323 -2.52 -1.98 14.63
CA VAL A 323 -3.13 -1.51 15.89
C VAL A 323 -2.11 -1.30 17.02
N LYS A 324 -1.09 -2.17 17.16
CA LYS A 324 0.04 -1.89 18.06
C LYS A 324 1.03 -0.89 17.43
N GLY A 325 1.18 -0.91 16.10
CA GLY A 325 1.99 0.06 15.35
C GLY A 325 1.39 1.47 15.26
N SER A 326 0.06 1.62 15.34
CA SER A 326 -0.60 2.93 15.41
C SER A 326 -0.71 3.50 16.82
N THR A 327 -0.60 2.68 17.87
CA THR A 327 -0.59 3.14 19.28
C THR A 327 0.80 3.57 19.76
N ASN A 328 1.81 2.72 19.63
CA ASN A 328 2.94 2.70 20.58
C ASN A 328 4.11 3.71 20.39
N SER A 329 4.06 4.72 19.51
CA SER A 329 5.16 5.74 19.49
C SER A 329 4.97 7.04 18.69
N ARG A 330 4.11 7.10 17.66
CA ARG A 330 4.21 8.20 16.65
C ARG A 330 3.02 9.14 16.55
N ARG A 331 1.91 8.87 17.24
CA ARG A 331 0.66 9.68 17.21
C ARG A 331 0.89 11.19 17.35
N HIS A 332 1.82 11.58 18.23
CA HIS A 332 2.06 12.98 18.59
C HIS A 332 3.07 13.68 17.66
N ASN A 333 3.98 12.96 17.02
CA ASN A 333 5.04 13.54 16.17
C ASN A 333 4.51 14.12 14.85
N HIS A 334 3.25 13.87 14.49
CA HIS A 334 2.59 14.43 13.31
C HIS A 334 1.98 15.83 13.54
N PHE A 335 2.04 16.36 14.77
CA PHE A 335 1.56 17.70 15.10
C PHE A 335 2.70 18.58 15.60
N ARG A 336 2.97 19.69 14.90
CA ARG A 336 3.87 20.76 15.36
C ARG A 336 3.05 21.85 16.07
N PRO A 337 3.21 22.08 17.39
CA PRO A 337 2.62 23.23 18.06
C PRO A 337 3.02 24.56 17.41
N LEU A 338 2.08 25.50 17.39
CA LEU A 338 2.31 26.86 16.90
C LEU A 338 2.88 27.77 17.99
N ALA A 339 3.61 27.19 18.96
CA ALA A 339 4.11 27.86 20.15
C ALA A 339 4.92 29.12 19.84
N GLU A 340 5.85 29.04 18.88
CA GLU A 340 6.69 30.17 18.41
C GLU A 340 5.82 31.34 17.91
N PHE A 341 4.88 31.06 17.01
CA PHE A 341 3.98 32.04 16.42
C PHE A 341 3.04 32.67 17.46
N LEU A 342 2.52 31.86 18.37
CA LEU A 342 1.63 32.31 19.43
C LEU A 342 2.39 33.12 20.49
N ARG A 343 3.63 32.76 20.82
CA ARG A 343 4.52 33.55 21.70
C ARG A 343 4.68 34.97 21.17
N ASP A 344 5.05 35.12 19.90
CA ASP A 344 5.17 36.42 19.23
C ASP A 344 3.85 37.20 19.24
N LEU A 345 2.73 36.53 18.93
CA LEU A 345 1.41 37.15 18.88
C LEU A 345 0.95 37.68 20.25
N LEU A 346 1.20 36.91 21.32
CA LEU A 346 0.86 37.26 22.70
C LEU A 346 1.73 38.40 23.23
N ILE A 347 3.04 38.36 22.94
CA ILE A 347 3.98 39.46 23.27
C ILE A 347 3.57 40.75 22.55
N GLN A 348 3.18 40.68 21.27
CA GLN A 348 2.66 41.85 20.53
C GLN A 348 1.34 42.40 21.09
N CYS A 349 0.55 41.58 21.79
CA CYS A 349 -0.63 42.04 22.54
C CYS A 349 -0.29 42.64 23.91
N GLY A 350 0.96 42.54 24.38
CA GLY A 350 1.40 42.96 25.71
C GLY A 350 1.08 41.97 26.83
N LEU A 351 1.02 40.68 26.51
CA LEU A 351 0.58 39.61 27.41
C LEU A 351 1.72 38.63 27.74
N ASP A 352 1.73 38.09 28.95
CA ASP A 352 2.62 36.99 29.31
C ASP A 352 2.08 35.66 28.77
N TYR A 353 2.76 35.10 27.77
CA TYR A 353 2.42 33.81 27.15
C TYR A 353 2.48 32.62 28.12
N ARG A 354 3.14 32.76 29.27
CA ARG A 354 3.27 31.71 30.31
C ARG A 354 2.05 31.60 31.22
N GLN A 355 1.18 32.62 31.22
CA GLN A 355 0.03 32.74 32.11
C GLN A 355 -1.30 32.91 31.36
N VAL A 356 -1.29 33.62 30.23
CA VAL A 356 -2.52 33.99 29.51
C VAL A 356 -3.27 32.78 28.96
N THR A 357 -4.51 32.65 29.41
CA THR A 357 -5.42 31.57 29.02
C THR A 357 -6.07 31.80 27.67
N VAL A 358 -6.58 30.72 27.09
CA VAL A 358 -7.45 30.74 25.90
C VAL A 358 -8.68 31.64 26.12
N GLN A 359 -9.25 31.64 27.34
CA GLN A 359 -10.44 32.43 27.67
C GLN A 359 -10.14 33.93 27.72
N GLU A 360 -9.03 34.35 28.31
CA GLU A 360 -8.62 35.76 28.34
C GLU A 360 -8.36 36.29 26.92
N MET A 361 -7.70 35.49 26.07
CA MET A 361 -7.48 35.84 24.66
C MET A 361 -8.77 35.93 23.83
N ASP A 362 -9.78 35.12 24.13
CA ASP A 362 -11.10 35.23 23.49
C ASP A 362 -11.94 36.41 24.01
N GLN A 363 -11.66 36.91 25.23
CA GLN A 363 -12.30 38.11 25.80
C GLN A 363 -11.66 39.42 25.34
N LEU A 364 -10.41 39.39 24.86
CA LEU A 364 -9.73 40.58 24.35
C LEU A 364 -10.31 41.05 23.02
N ALA A 365 -10.87 42.25 23.02
CA ALA A 365 -11.35 42.96 21.82
C ALA A 365 -10.19 43.48 20.91
N ILE A 366 -9.09 42.74 20.83
CA ILE A 366 -7.95 43.03 19.94
C ILE A 366 -8.28 42.46 18.56
N LEU A 367 -8.28 43.36 17.56
CA LEU A 367 -8.36 43.00 16.15
C LEU A 367 -6.99 43.15 15.50
N PHE A 368 -6.70 42.24 14.59
CA PHE A 368 -5.48 42.18 13.80
C PHE A 368 -5.83 42.38 12.33
N CYS A 369 -4.90 42.89 11.53
CA CYS A 369 -5.02 42.84 10.08
C CYS A 369 -3.70 42.43 9.43
N CYS A 370 -3.78 41.85 8.24
CA CYS A 370 -2.60 41.52 7.46
C CYS A 370 -2.17 42.73 6.62
N ARG A 371 -0.85 42.97 6.53
CA ARG A 371 -0.26 43.93 5.58
C ARG A 371 -0.34 43.47 4.14
N ARG A 372 -0.42 42.16 3.90
CA ARG A 372 -0.33 41.50 2.58
C ARG A 372 -1.67 41.02 2.03
N CYS A 373 -2.59 40.56 2.90
CA CYS A 373 -3.95 40.15 2.48
C CYS A 373 -4.83 41.38 2.27
N LYS A 374 -4.74 41.97 1.07
CA LYS A 374 -5.74 42.91 0.57
C LYS A 374 -7.03 42.17 0.21
N LEU A 375 -8.17 42.83 0.36
CA LEU A 375 -9.41 42.40 -0.31
C LEU A 375 -9.49 43.11 -1.67
N ASP A 376 -9.31 42.40 -2.78
CA ASP A 376 -9.41 42.96 -4.15
C ASP A 376 -10.85 43.35 -4.56
N TYR A 377 -11.75 43.54 -3.59
CA TYR A 377 -13.11 44.04 -3.80
C TYR A 377 -13.12 45.56 -3.99
N TRP A 378 -12.90 45.98 -5.23
CA TRP A 378 -13.35 47.25 -5.81
C TRP A 378 -12.83 48.55 -5.17
N LYS A 379 -11.69 49.04 -5.66
CA LYS A 379 -11.22 50.45 -5.59
C LYS A 379 -10.95 51.08 -4.22
N HIS A 380 -11.11 50.37 -3.11
CA HIS A 380 -10.78 50.86 -1.77
C HIS A 380 -9.78 49.93 -1.07
N GLU A 381 -8.86 50.47 -0.26
CA GLU A 381 -7.88 49.70 0.54
C GLU A 381 -8.54 48.99 1.75
N ALA A 382 -9.58 48.20 1.48
CA ALA A 382 -10.30 47.44 2.50
C ALA A 382 -9.42 46.29 3.01
N ARG A 383 -9.26 46.24 4.33
CA ARG A 383 -8.48 45.21 5.02
C ARG A 383 -9.39 44.37 5.88
N GLU A 384 -9.29 43.07 5.73
CA GLU A 384 -9.95 42.13 6.63
C GLU A 384 -9.38 42.28 8.04
N VAL A 385 -10.27 42.43 9.02
CA VAL A 385 -9.93 42.48 10.45
C VAL A 385 -10.35 41.17 11.11
N MET A 386 -9.42 40.58 11.84
CA MET A 386 -9.48 39.21 12.34
C MET A 386 -9.33 39.19 13.86
N ASN A 387 -9.94 38.21 14.52
CA ASN A 387 -9.55 37.84 15.89
C ASN A 387 -8.31 36.93 15.87
N TRP A 388 -7.69 36.72 17.03
CA TRP A 388 -6.45 35.95 17.14
C TRP A 388 -6.57 34.52 16.58
N ARG A 389 -7.72 33.85 16.76
CA ARG A 389 -7.97 32.50 16.22
C ARG A 389 -8.01 32.47 14.69
N ALA A 390 -8.56 33.50 14.05
CA ALA A 390 -8.58 33.63 12.60
C ALA A 390 -7.18 33.94 12.04
N VAL A 391 -6.43 34.84 12.68
CA VAL A 391 -5.01 35.16 12.35
C VAL A 391 -4.16 33.88 12.30
N VAL A 392 -4.24 33.06 13.34
CA VAL A 392 -3.46 31.81 13.44
C VAL A 392 -3.81 30.85 12.30
N ARG A 393 -5.10 30.69 11.98
CA ARG A 393 -5.55 29.79 10.91
C ARG A 393 -5.25 30.29 9.49
N ILE A 394 -5.17 31.60 9.27
CA ILE A 394 -5.00 32.19 7.92
C ILE A 394 -3.51 32.38 7.55
N HIS A 395 -2.65 32.76 8.51
CA HIS A 395 -1.32 33.24 8.14
C HIS A 395 -0.21 32.20 7.99
N ARG A 396 -0.36 30.95 8.47
CA ARG A 396 0.67 29.91 8.26
C ARG A 396 0.56 29.12 6.95
N PHE A 397 -0.58 29.13 6.26
CA PHE A 397 -0.71 28.62 4.87
C PHE A 397 0.12 29.38 3.83
N ASN A 398 0.84 30.41 4.28
CA ASN A 398 1.58 31.35 3.44
C ASN A 398 3.03 31.50 3.94
N GLN A 399 3.67 30.50 4.56
CA GLN A 399 5.14 30.53 4.66
C GLN A 399 5.74 29.94 3.37
N PRO A 400 6.81 30.52 2.79
CA PRO A 400 7.60 29.81 1.80
C PRO A 400 8.49 28.79 2.51
N ASP A 401 8.72 27.64 1.89
CA ASP A 401 9.73 26.67 2.32
C ASP A 401 11.17 27.21 2.20
#